data_AF-A0A087DEF4-F1
#
_entry.id   AF-A0A087DEF4-F1
#
_cell.length_a   1.000
_cell.length_b   1.000
_cell.length_c   1.000
_cell.angle_alpha   90.00
_cell.angle_beta   90.00
_cell.angle_gamma   90.00
#
_symmetry.space_group_name_H-M   'P 1'
#
loop_
_entity.id
_entity.type
_entity.pdbx_description
1 polymer ?
#
loop_
_entity_poly.entity_id
_entity_poly.type
_entity_poly.pdbx_seq_one_letter_code
_entity_poly.pdbx_strand_id
1 'polypeptide(L)'
;MTLCDAIDSNGYFQFSKKTVAHFIILLGLLATCYLACAFLMQNSLTNNKAKDSSVHHRTIWKTITIRSIIMLVCWLPWLIALYPANFLGDTLISIGWFTRTLDGTPSLSDHNPLATVVLFGSIAVLGKAIGQVGLAFFSFVLLESALCCFAFSFAITRAQYRFGLALWPTRIALAFYACCPMFPIWNTFLSKDVLFSPLFVIWFTLYAEIIHSRGASLTRQTTISFTAITIFACLSKQLGVYILLPSIFALLIWFFMISHNKLGKRLSPENNENLGNEKNKYFKKILVSFFISAVFLLGIMPHFVLPALQVKPTEHYETLSVPLQQTARYVHDYPHDVTPEEHKSIDKLLDYSDLAQRWKWYIADPVKYRIQEPTDAYPNWMKAYIAQGLRHPDSYLQSYVALESGFGKTTELIAQQLDSSFMTDYDGSNIPDAYISKGWAVSSGDIAQRIYNRIVRTPILNIAFKCAIYTLVIPLFFFFIATIVDRSKLSFMLLITIPVLLTEAGLWISPISIQVLGSRYTLPLIYIAPILIGYTLCMKYKSEQK
;
A
#
# COMPACT_ATOMS: atom_id res chain seq x y z
N MET A 1 -22.76 -8.45 1.96
CA MET A 1 -22.80 -7.34 2.91
C MET A 1 -21.76 -7.60 3.99
N THR A 2 -20.69 -6.81 4.06
CA THR A 2 -19.68 -6.84 5.13
C THR A 2 -20.19 -6.11 6.37
N LEU A 3 -19.47 -6.17 7.50
CA LEU A 3 -19.78 -5.33 8.67
C LEU A 3 -19.76 -3.84 8.29
N CYS A 4 -18.80 -3.42 7.48
CA CYS A 4 -18.64 -2.05 7.02
C CYS A 4 -19.83 -1.55 6.19
N ASP A 5 -20.56 -2.44 5.51
CA ASP A 5 -21.75 -2.07 4.73
C ASP A 5 -22.95 -1.63 5.59
N ALA A 6 -22.93 -1.90 6.89
CA ALA A 6 -23.99 -1.46 7.79
C ALA A 6 -23.67 -0.14 8.52
N ILE A 7 -22.55 0.50 8.18
CA ILE A 7 -22.30 1.90 8.55
C ILE A 7 -23.16 2.79 7.65
N ASP A 8 -24.06 3.55 8.23
CA ASP A 8 -24.93 4.50 7.53
C ASP A 8 -24.15 5.75 7.03
N SER A 9 -24.86 6.68 6.40
CA SER A 9 -24.28 7.93 5.88
C SER A 9 -23.75 8.87 6.97
N ASN A 10 -24.10 8.63 8.23
CA ASN A 10 -23.75 9.45 9.38
C ASN A 10 -22.65 8.80 10.24
N GLY A 11 -22.14 7.62 9.86
CA GLY A 11 -21.07 6.94 10.59
C GLY A 11 -21.55 6.08 11.76
N TYR A 12 -22.83 5.73 11.80
CA TYR A 12 -23.39 4.85 12.83
C TYR A 12 -23.62 3.45 12.28
N PHE A 13 -23.28 2.45 13.09
CA PHE A 13 -23.55 1.05 12.79
C PHE A 13 -24.48 0.49 13.86
N GLN A 14 -25.65 0.00 13.43
CA GLN A 14 -26.54 -0.73 14.32
C GLN A 14 -26.18 -2.21 14.32
N PHE A 15 -25.73 -2.73 15.47
CA PHE A 15 -25.53 -4.17 15.69
C PHE A 15 -26.87 -4.89 15.58
N SER A 16 -27.22 -5.34 14.38
CA SER A 16 -28.36 -6.23 14.19
C SER A 16 -27.89 -7.67 14.05
N LYS A 17 -28.61 -8.61 14.68
CA LYS A 17 -28.38 -10.06 14.50
C LYS A 17 -28.42 -10.43 13.01
N LYS A 18 -29.23 -9.73 12.21
CA LYS A 18 -29.31 -9.89 10.76
C LYS A 18 -27.99 -9.50 10.09
N THR A 19 -27.38 -8.38 10.45
CA THR A 19 -26.10 -7.92 9.87
C THR A 19 -24.98 -8.91 10.14
N VAL A 20 -24.87 -9.40 11.38
CA VAL A 20 -23.87 -10.41 11.76
C VAL A 20 -24.11 -11.73 11.00
N ALA A 21 -25.37 -12.17 10.90
CA ALA A 21 -25.70 -13.36 10.13
C ALA A 21 -25.35 -13.21 8.64
N HIS A 22 -25.66 -12.07 8.01
CA HIS A 22 -25.28 -11.80 6.62
C HIS A 22 -23.75 -11.78 6.43
N PHE A 23 -23.00 -11.24 7.39
CA PHE A 23 -21.55 -11.25 7.35
C PHE A 23 -21.00 -12.68 7.43
N ILE A 24 -21.51 -13.50 8.35
CA ILE A 24 -21.12 -14.92 8.47
C ILE A 24 -21.49 -15.70 7.21
N ILE A 25 -22.69 -15.49 6.65
CA ILE A 25 -23.12 -16.11 5.39
C ILE A 25 -22.22 -15.67 4.23
N LEU A 26 -21.87 -14.38 4.15
CA LEU A 26 -20.95 -13.88 3.14
C LEU A 26 -19.59 -14.53 3.26
N LEU A 27 -19.02 -14.64 4.47
CA LEU A 27 -17.78 -15.35 4.72
C LEU A 27 -17.89 -16.83 4.30
N GLY A 28 -19.00 -17.49 4.60
CA GLY A 28 -19.28 -18.87 4.18
C GLY A 28 -19.37 -19.03 2.67
N LEU A 29 -20.10 -18.14 1.97
CA LEU A 29 -20.22 -18.15 0.51
C LEU A 29 -18.87 -17.84 -0.16
N LEU A 30 -18.14 -16.83 0.34
CA LEU A 30 -16.79 -16.53 -0.11
C LEU A 30 -15.89 -17.75 0.07
N ALA A 31 -15.92 -18.42 1.23
CA ALA A 31 -15.18 -19.65 1.49
C ALA A 31 -15.61 -20.82 0.56
N THR A 32 -16.89 -20.89 0.17
CA THR A 32 -17.41 -21.96 -0.71
C THR A 32 -17.02 -21.73 -2.18
N CYS A 33 -17.23 -20.51 -2.71
CA CYS A 33 -16.73 -20.12 -4.02
C CYS A 33 -15.20 -20.27 -4.09
N TYR A 34 -14.54 -19.93 -2.99
CA TYR A 34 -13.10 -20.13 -2.80
C TYR A 34 -12.69 -21.60 -2.95
N LEU A 35 -13.38 -22.53 -2.26
CA LEU A 35 -13.10 -23.97 -2.33
C LEU A 35 -13.33 -24.51 -3.75
N ALA A 36 -14.38 -24.05 -4.42
CA ALA A 36 -14.68 -24.41 -5.80
C ALA A 36 -13.59 -23.91 -6.77
N CYS A 37 -13.12 -22.67 -6.64
CA CYS A 37 -12.04 -22.13 -7.46
C CYS A 37 -10.73 -22.90 -7.24
N ALA A 38 -10.36 -23.18 -5.98
CA ALA A 38 -9.16 -23.95 -5.66
C ALA A 38 -9.21 -25.36 -6.28
N PHE A 39 -10.36 -26.02 -6.18
CA PHE A 39 -10.58 -27.35 -6.76
C PHE A 39 -10.52 -27.35 -8.30
N LEU A 40 -11.17 -26.38 -8.95
CA LEU A 40 -11.13 -26.23 -10.41
C LEU A 40 -9.71 -25.92 -10.92
N MET A 41 -8.96 -25.12 -10.17
CA MET A 41 -7.58 -24.78 -10.51
C MET A 41 -6.63 -25.97 -10.34
N GLN A 42 -6.85 -26.84 -9.34
CA GLN A 42 -6.12 -28.09 -9.16
C GLN A 42 -6.20 -28.98 -10.41
N ASN A 43 -7.39 -29.12 -11.00
CA ASN A 43 -7.62 -29.95 -12.19
C ASN A 43 -7.05 -29.35 -13.48
N SER A 44 -6.91 -28.02 -13.57
CA SER A 44 -6.36 -27.34 -14.74
C SER A 44 -4.82 -27.40 -14.79
N LEU A 45 -4.16 -27.31 -13.61
CA LEU A 45 -2.70 -27.28 -13.50
C LEU A 45 -2.05 -28.66 -13.70
N THR A 46 -2.77 -29.75 -13.40
CA THR A 46 -2.31 -31.11 -13.71
C THR A 46 -2.14 -31.37 -15.21
N ASN A 47 -2.85 -30.62 -16.06
CA ASN A 47 -2.84 -30.82 -17.51
C ASN A 47 -1.85 -29.94 -18.28
N ASN A 48 -1.22 -28.94 -17.64
CA ASN A 48 -0.27 -28.03 -18.29
C ASN A 48 1.01 -27.93 -17.47
N LYS A 49 1.80 -29.01 -17.43
CA LYS A 49 3.20 -28.92 -16.99
C LYS A 49 3.95 -28.02 -17.97
N ALA A 50 4.35 -26.84 -17.51
CA ALA A 50 5.28 -25.98 -18.23
C ALA A 50 6.57 -26.77 -18.52
N LYS A 51 6.97 -26.75 -19.78
CA LYS A 51 8.21 -27.37 -20.28
C LYS A 51 9.43 -26.87 -19.51
N ASP A 52 10.40 -27.78 -19.47
CA ASP A 52 11.57 -27.85 -18.62
C ASP A 52 12.49 -26.62 -18.58
N SER A 53 13.24 -26.64 -17.50
CA SER A 53 14.15 -25.71 -16.87
C SER A 53 15.51 -25.55 -17.57
N SER A 54 15.61 -24.60 -18.50
CA SER A 54 16.89 -23.88 -18.76
C SER A 54 16.63 -22.56 -19.50
N VAL A 55 15.70 -21.73 -19.03
CA VAL A 55 15.43 -20.45 -19.69
C VAL A 55 16.60 -19.51 -19.45
N HIS A 56 17.29 -19.16 -20.54
CA HIS A 56 18.46 -18.28 -20.50
C HIS A 56 18.09 -16.90 -19.93
N HIS A 57 18.98 -16.31 -19.13
CA HIS A 57 18.76 -15.02 -18.47
C HIS A 57 18.31 -13.91 -19.44
N ARG A 58 18.87 -13.90 -20.65
CA ARG A 58 18.51 -12.98 -21.74
C ARG A 58 17.04 -13.09 -22.15
N THR A 59 16.46 -14.29 -22.13
CA THR A 59 15.06 -14.54 -22.48
C THR A 59 14.11 -13.95 -21.43
N ILE A 60 14.47 -14.03 -20.15
CA ILE A 60 13.69 -13.43 -19.05
C ILE A 60 13.64 -11.91 -19.22
N TRP A 61 14.79 -11.25 -19.38
CA TRP A 61 14.81 -9.80 -19.56
C TRP A 61 14.13 -9.33 -20.85
N LYS A 62 14.32 -10.04 -21.96
CA LYS A 62 13.57 -9.75 -23.20
C LYS A 62 12.06 -9.85 -22.99
N THR A 63 11.60 -10.86 -22.25
CA THR A 63 10.17 -11.03 -21.92
C THR A 63 9.67 -9.88 -21.04
N ILE A 64 10.48 -9.47 -20.05
CA ILE A 64 10.15 -8.34 -19.19
C ILE A 64 9.98 -7.07 -20.04
N THR A 65 10.97 -6.75 -20.87
CA THR A 65 10.93 -5.55 -21.73
C THR A 65 9.71 -5.54 -22.66
N ILE A 66 9.42 -6.65 -23.35
CA ILE A 66 8.28 -6.73 -24.27
C ILE A 66 6.96 -6.49 -23.53
N ARG A 67 6.75 -7.15 -22.39
CA ARG A 67 5.53 -7.00 -21.58
C ARG A 67 5.39 -5.58 -21.02
N SER A 68 6.49 -4.96 -20.59
CA SER A 68 6.48 -3.56 -20.15
C SER A 68 6.06 -2.61 -21.27
N ILE A 69 6.59 -2.80 -22.49
CA ILE A 69 6.24 -1.98 -23.65
C ILE A 69 4.75 -2.16 -24.00
N ILE A 70 4.24 -3.39 -24.00
CA ILE A 70 2.82 -3.66 -24.25
C ILE A 70 1.93 -2.89 -23.26
N MET A 71 2.22 -2.98 -21.95
CA MET A 71 1.45 -2.26 -20.93
C MET A 71 1.55 -0.74 -21.13
N LEU A 72 2.76 -0.21 -21.34
CA LEU A 72 2.96 1.23 -21.52
C LEU A 72 2.20 1.75 -22.74
N VAL A 73 2.23 1.04 -23.87
CA VAL A 73 1.46 1.40 -25.07
C VAL A 73 -0.04 1.40 -24.81
N CYS A 74 -0.57 0.41 -24.08
CA CYS A 74 -1.97 0.39 -23.67
C CYS A 74 -2.34 1.53 -22.70
N TRP A 75 -1.37 2.03 -21.93
CA TRP A 75 -1.56 3.09 -20.95
C TRP A 75 -1.48 4.50 -21.56
N LEU A 76 -0.73 4.68 -22.65
CA LEU A 76 -0.54 6.00 -23.30
C LEU A 76 -1.84 6.78 -23.54
N PRO A 77 -2.95 6.18 -24.03
CA PRO A 77 -4.19 6.92 -24.22
C PRO A 77 -4.73 7.58 -22.93
N TRP A 78 -4.63 6.88 -21.80
CA TRP A 78 -5.04 7.40 -20.50
C TRP A 78 -4.10 8.48 -19.99
N LEU A 79 -2.79 8.23 -20.07
CA LEU A 79 -1.76 9.17 -19.62
C LEU A 79 -1.85 10.49 -20.40
N ILE A 80 -1.98 10.42 -21.73
CA ILE A 80 -2.12 11.60 -22.59
C ILE A 80 -3.44 12.33 -22.30
N ALA A 81 -4.55 11.61 -22.11
CA ALA A 81 -5.84 12.23 -21.84
C ALA A 81 -5.87 13.00 -20.51
N LEU A 82 -5.04 12.61 -19.55
CA LEU A 82 -4.95 13.19 -18.21
C LEU A 82 -3.70 14.07 -18.03
N TYR A 83 -3.16 14.58 -19.13
CA TYR A 83 -2.09 15.59 -19.10
C TYR A 83 -2.49 16.82 -18.25
N PRO A 84 -1.56 17.45 -17.51
CA PRO A 84 -0.13 17.11 -17.37
C PRO A 84 0.16 16.06 -16.29
N ALA A 85 -0.58 16.07 -15.20
CA ALA A 85 -0.50 15.15 -14.07
C ALA A 85 -1.67 15.43 -13.12
N ASN A 86 -1.94 14.50 -12.21
CA ASN A 86 -2.86 14.67 -11.09
C ASN A 86 -2.08 14.86 -9.78
N PHE A 87 -2.63 15.63 -8.85
CA PHE A 87 -1.98 15.96 -7.59
C PHE A 87 -2.88 15.62 -6.41
N LEU A 88 -2.27 15.21 -5.30
CA LEU A 88 -2.90 15.15 -3.99
C LEU A 88 -2.45 16.36 -3.17
N GLY A 89 -3.28 16.78 -2.20
CA GLY A 89 -2.98 17.93 -1.32
C GLY A 89 -1.58 17.86 -0.70
N ASP A 90 -1.21 16.69 -0.15
CA ASP A 90 0.12 16.43 0.42
C ASP A 90 1.27 16.77 -0.54
N THR A 91 1.11 16.43 -1.83
CA THR A 91 2.14 16.67 -2.84
C THR A 91 2.30 18.15 -3.15
N LEU A 92 1.18 18.89 -3.24
CA LEU A 92 1.21 20.33 -3.46
C LEU A 92 1.86 21.05 -2.28
N ILE A 93 1.54 20.64 -1.04
CA ILE A 93 2.18 21.15 0.17
C ILE A 93 3.69 20.89 0.13
N SER A 94 4.10 19.66 -0.22
CA SER A 94 5.52 19.32 -0.35
C SER A 94 6.26 20.13 -1.40
N ILE A 95 5.65 20.34 -2.57
CA ILE A 95 6.24 21.21 -3.60
C ILE A 95 6.38 22.62 -3.03
N GLY A 96 5.35 23.14 -2.37
CA GLY A 96 5.34 24.49 -1.81
C GLY A 96 6.40 24.73 -0.73
N TRP A 97 6.65 23.74 0.14
CA TRP A 97 7.77 23.79 1.09
C TRP A 97 9.13 23.84 0.39
N PHE A 98 9.30 23.04 -0.67
CA PHE A 98 10.56 23.01 -1.42
C PHE A 98 10.80 24.31 -2.21
N THR A 99 9.76 24.85 -2.84
CA THR A 99 9.83 26.08 -3.67
C THR A 99 9.72 27.36 -2.86
N ARG A 100 9.45 27.29 -1.55
CA ARG A 100 9.22 28.43 -0.64
C ARG A 100 8.03 29.30 -1.01
N THR A 101 7.00 28.66 -1.56
CA THR A 101 5.78 29.33 -2.05
C THR A 101 4.62 29.22 -1.08
N LEU A 102 4.76 28.38 -0.04
CA LEU A 102 3.87 28.32 1.11
C LEU A 102 4.56 28.97 2.32
N ASP A 103 3.83 29.87 2.99
CA ASP A 103 4.10 30.45 4.32
C ASP A 103 5.37 31.29 4.54
N GLY A 104 6.11 31.67 3.49
CA GLY A 104 7.24 32.60 3.57
C GLY A 104 8.38 32.18 4.51
N THR A 105 8.29 31.01 5.13
CA THR A 105 9.21 30.46 6.12
C THR A 105 9.75 29.13 5.58
N PRO A 106 11.09 28.97 5.50
CA PRO A 106 11.73 27.86 4.79
C PRO A 106 11.92 26.64 5.70
N SER A 107 10.86 26.07 6.27
CA SER A 107 10.99 24.82 7.02
C SER A 107 10.47 23.64 6.21
N LEU A 108 11.40 22.86 5.65
CA LEU A 108 11.09 21.51 5.18
C LEU A 108 10.52 20.71 6.38
N SER A 109 9.47 19.92 6.15
CA SER A 109 8.88 19.06 7.17
C SER A 109 8.94 17.59 6.73
N ASP A 110 9.26 16.71 7.68
CA ASP A 110 9.22 15.26 7.52
C ASP A 110 7.79 14.69 7.65
N HIS A 111 6.77 15.56 7.66
CA HIS A 111 5.38 15.15 7.46
C HIS A 111 5.20 14.35 6.16
N ASN A 112 5.95 14.72 5.12
CA ASN A 112 6.11 13.93 3.90
C ASN A 112 7.57 13.48 3.77
N PRO A 113 7.85 12.27 3.24
CA PRO A 113 9.21 11.78 3.10
C PRO A 113 10.06 12.78 2.30
N LEU A 114 11.18 13.23 2.90
CA LEU A 114 12.06 14.24 2.31
C LEU A 114 12.44 13.93 0.85
N ALA A 115 12.69 12.65 0.52
CA ALA A 115 13.05 12.25 -0.83
C ALA A 115 11.95 12.61 -1.85
N THR A 116 10.67 12.49 -1.49
CA THR A 116 9.54 12.87 -2.36
C THR A 116 9.36 14.38 -2.45
N VAL A 117 9.58 15.09 -1.34
CA VAL A 117 9.58 16.57 -1.30
C VAL A 117 10.60 17.13 -2.28
N VAL A 118 11.85 16.64 -2.19
CA VAL A 118 12.94 17.06 -3.08
C VAL A 118 12.66 16.66 -4.53
N LEU A 119 12.15 15.45 -4.77
CA LEU A 119 11.88 14.96 -6.11
C LEU A 119 10.82 15.80 -6.83
N PHE A 120 9.64 15.95 -6.24
CA PHE A 120 8.54 16.71 -6.86
C PHE A 120 8.85 18.20 -6.95
N GLY A 121 9.48 18.76 -5.92
CA GLY A 121 9.93 20.15 -5.93
C GLY A 121 10.98 20.43 -7.02
N SER A 122 11.95 19.52 -7.22
CA SER A 122 12.96 19.66 -8.28
C SER A 122 12.36 19.61 -9.68
N ILE A 123 11.35 18.76 -9.90
CA ILE A 123 10.62 18.71 -11.18
C ILE A 123 9.89 20.03 -11.43
N ALA A 124 9.26 20.60 -10.41
CA ALA A 124 8.60 21.91 -10.50
C ALA A 124 9.60 23.02 -10.86
N VAL A 125 10.77 23.05 -10.21
CA VAL A 125 11.84 24.02 -10.50
C VAL A 125 12.38 23.85 -11.91
N LEU A 126 12.63 22.62 -12.36
CA LEU A 126 13.07 22.33 -13.72
C LEU A 126 12.03 22.81 -14.75
N GLY A 127 10.76 22.49 -14.51
CA GLY A 127 9.64 22.92 -15.33
C GLY A 127 9.55 24.44 -15.48
N LYS A 128 9.79 25.17 -14.38
CA LYS A 128 9.85 26.64 -14.38
C LYS A 128 11.05 27.15 -15.18
N ALA A 129 12.22 26.51 -15.04
CA ALA A 129 13.43 26.90 -15.76
C ALA A 129 13.31 26.75 -17.28
N ILE A 130 12.55 25.75 -17.76
CA ILE A 130 12.27 25.54 -19.19
C ILE A 130 11.01 26.25 -19.69
N GLY A 131 10.28 26.95 -18.82
CA GLY A 131 9.01 27.60 -19.14
C GLY A 131 7.85 26.64 -19.46
N GLN A 132 7.98 25.35 -19.13
CA GLN A 132 6.99 24.31 -19.43
C GLN A 132 6.81 23.34 -18.26
N VAL A 133 6.16 23.80 -17.19
CA VAL A 133 5.96 23.01 -15.96
C VAL A 133 5.11 21.75 -16.21
N GLY A 134 4.02 21.88 -16.99
CA GLY A 134 3.19 20.73 -17.34
C GLY A 134 3.95 19.64 -18.08
N LEU A 135 4.87 20.00 -18.98
CA LEU A 135 5.70 19.02 -19.70
C LEU A 135 6.69 18.32 -18.76
N ALA A 136 7.27 19.03 -17.80
CA ALA A 136 8.18 18.44 -16.82
C ALA A 136 7.45 17.40 -15.94
N PHE A 137 6.26 17.72 -15.44
CA PHE A 137 5.44 16.78 -14.69
C PHE A 137 4.98 15.60 -15.54
N PHE A 138 4.53 15.85 -16.78
CA PHE A 138 4.11 14.78 -17.67
C PHE A 138 5.26 13.83 -18.04
N SER A 139 6.47 14.38 -18.24
CA SER A 139 7.67 13.57 -18.48
C SER A 139 7.98 12.65 -17.29
N PHE A 140 7.76 13.13 -16.07
CA PHE A 140 7.87 12.31 -14.87
C PHE A 140 6.76 11.24 -14.78
N VAL A 141 5.51 11.58 -15.10
CA VAL A 141 4.40 10.62 -15.20
C VAL A 141 4.73 9.49 -16.17
N LEU A 142 5.33 9.79 -17.32
CA LEU A 142 5.78 8.77 -18.27
C LEU A 142 6.89 7.87 -17.70
N LEU A 143 7.86 8.45 -16.98
CA LEU A 143 8.94 7.71 -16.32
C LEU A 143 8.41 6.78 -15.22
N GLU A 144 7.53 7.30 -14.37
CA GLU A 144 6.88 6.54 -13.29
C GLU A 144 6.01 5.41 -13.86
N SER A 145 5.22 5.70 -14.90
CA SER A 145 4.43 4.69 -15.62
C SER A 145 5.30 3.60 -16.22
N ALA A 146 6.46 3.94 -16.78
CA ALA A 146 7.42 2.97 -17.29
C ALA A 146 8.02 2.09 -16.18
N LEU A 147 8.34 2.68 -15.01
CA LEU A 147 8.78 1.95 -13.83
C LEU A 147 7.68 1.00 -13.32
N CYS A 148 6.42 1.43 -13.30
CA CYS A 148 5.30 0.61 -12.88
C CYS A 148 5.06 -0.56 -13.84
N CYS A 149 5.06 -0.30 -15.16
CA CYS A 149 5.01 -1.35 -16.18
C CYS A 149 6.17 -2.33 -16.03
N PHE A 150 7.38 -1.84 -15.75
CA PHE A 150 8.53 -2.68 -15.45
C PHE A 150 8.32 -3.55 -14.22
N ALA A 151 7.82 -3.00 -13.12
CA ALA A 151 7.55 -3.72 -11.88
C ALA A 151 6.54 -4.86 -12.07
N PHE A 152 5.39 -4.57 -12.72
CA PHE A 152 4.39 -5.60 -13.03
C PHE A 152 4.95 -6.68 -13.95
N SER A 153 5.65 -6.26 -15.01
CA SER A 153 6.27 -7.17 -15.96
C SER A 153 7.32 -8.06 -15.31
N PHE A 154 8.16 -7.49 -14.43
CA PHE A 154 9.13 -8.21 -13.63
C PHE A 154 8.42 -9.27 -12.78
N ALA A 155 7.40 -8.88 -12.02
CA ALA A 155 6.69 -9.79 -11.13
C ALA A 155 6.00 -10.95 -11.87
N ILE A 156 5.23 -10.69 -12.93
CA ILE A 156 4.53 -11.76 -13.70
C ILE A 156 5.54 -12.70 -14.38
N THR A 157 6.65 -12.15 -14.88
CA THR A 157 7.67 -12.92 -15.57
C THR A 157 8.45 -13.79 -14.60
N ARG A 158 8.75 -13.28 -13.39
CA ARG A 158 9.35 -14.06 -12.32
C ARG A 158 8.41 -15.15 -11.81
N ALA A 159 7.12 -14.85 -11.60
CA ALA A 159 6.12 -15.85 -11.24
C ALA A 159 6.08 -17.00 -12.27
N GLN A 160 6.11 -16.68 -13.56
CA GLN A 160 6.16 -17.67 -14.64
C GLN A 160 7.42 -18.54 -14.59
N TYR A 161 8.61 -17.93 -14.67
CA TYR A 161 9.85 -18.68 -14.89
C TYR A 161 10.51 -19.21 -13.62
N ARG A 162 10.22 -18.64 -12.45
CA ARG A 162 10.81 -19.07 -11.16
C ARG A 162 9.87 -19.89 -10.30
N PHE A 163 8.56 -19.66 -10.42
CA PHE A 163 7.55 -20.38 -9.63
C PHE A 163 6.75 -21.37 -10.49
N GLY A 164 6.94 -21.38 -11.81
CA GLY A 164 6.24 -22.29 -12.71
C GLY A 164 4.80 -21.90 -13.01
N LEU A 165 4.44 -20.61 -12.89
CA LEU A 165 3.09 -20.15 -13.22
C LEU A 165 2.77 -20.46 -14.68
N ALA A 166 1.61 -21.05 -14.93
CA ALA A 166 1.17 -21.41 -16.28
C ALA A 166 1.02 -20.18 -17.19
N LEU A 167 0.91 -20.42 -18.51
CA LEU A 167 0.77 -19.34 -19.49
C LEU A 167 -0.56 -18.61 -19.38
N TRP A 168 -1.66 -19.31 -19.11
CA TRP A 168 -2.99 -18.67 -19.08
C TRP A 168 -3.13 -17.66 -17.93
N PRO A 169 -2.78 -17.96 -16.65
CA PRO A 169 -2.89 -16.95 -15.59
C PRO A 169 -1.93 -15.80 -15.81
N THR A 170 -0.75 -16.07 -16.36
CA THR A 170 0.22 -15.04 -16.74
C THR A 170 -0.37 -14.09 -17.78
N ARG A 171 -1.11 -14.60 -18.79
CA ARG A 171 -1.78 -13.78 -19.80
C ARG A 171 -2.95 -12.98 -19.22
N ILE A 172 -3.72 -13.56 -18.29
CA ILE A 172 -4.80 -12.83 -17.61
C ILE A 172 -4.24 -11.70 -16.75
N ALA A 173 -3.18 -11.95 -15.97
CA ALA A 173 -2.51 -10.92 -15.18
C ALA A 173 -1.97 -9.80 -16.08
N LEU A 174 -1.32 -10.14 -17.20
CA LEU A 174 -0.84 -9.16 -18.18
C LEU A 174 -1.99 -8.33 -18.77
N ALA A 175 -3.08 -8.97 -19.20
CA ALA A 175 -4.25 -8.27 -19.74
C ALA A 175 -4.90 -7.36 -18.69
N PHE A 176 -4.96 -7.82 -17.44
CA PHE A 176 -5.48 -7.01 -16.34
C PHE A 176 -4.64 -5.75 -16.11
N TYR A 177 -3.31 -5.87 -15.97
CA TYR A 177 -2.44 -4.71 -15.83
C TYR A 177 -2.44 -3.80 -17.07
N ALA A 178 -2.52 -4.35 -18.28
CA ALA A 178 -2.49 -3.58 -19.52
C ALA A 178 -3.81 -2.83 -19.80
N CYS A 179 -4.96 -3.46 -19.52
CA CYS A 179 -6.26 -2.96 -19.97
C CYS A 179 -7.11 -2.36 -18.84
N CYS A 180 -6.84 -2.65 -17.57
CA CYS A 180 -7.60 -2.05 -16.47
C CYS A 180 -7.17 -0.58 -16.29
N PRO A 181 -8.06 0.39 -16.52
CA PRO A 181 -7.71 1.82 -16.53
C PRO A 181 -7.27 2.35 -15.16
N MET A 182 -7.62 1.64 -14.07
CA MET A 182 -7.18 1.99 -12.72
C MET A 182 -5.66 2.16 -12.62
N PHE A 183 -4.87 1.30 -13.28
CA PHE A 183 -3.41 1.38 -13.20
C PHE A 183 -2.83 2.62 -13.87
N PRO A 184 -3.10 2.92 -15.17
CA PRO A 184 -2.59 4.12 -15.78
C PRO A 184 -3.13 5.39 -15.13
N ILE A 185 -4.39 5.41 -14.69
CA ILE A 185 -4.95 6.58 -14.01
C ILE A 185 -4.19 6.85 -12.71
N TRP A 186 -3.96 5.85 -11.86
CA TRP A 186 -3.18 6.07 -10.64
C TRP A 186 -1.75 6.53 -10.92
N ASN A 187 -1.12 6.07 -12.01
CA ASN A 187 0.21 6.55 -12.42
C ASN A 187 0.23 7.97 -13.02
N THR A 188 -0.91 8.64 -13.12
CA THR A 188 -0.93 10.10 -13.38
C THR A 188 -0.75 10.91 -12.10
N PHE A 189 -0.95 10.31 -10.93
CA PHE A 189 -0.85 11.00 -9.65
C PHE A 189 0.58 11.11 -9.17
N LEU A 190 1.05 12.34 -9.00
CA LEU A 190 2.29 12.61 -8.28
C LEU A 190 2.03 12.41 -6.79
N SER A 191 2.41 11.24 -6.27
CA SER A 191 2.24 10.92 -4.85
C SER A 191 3.28 9.91 -4.35
N LYS A 192 3.57 9.97 -3.05
CA LYS A 192 4.41 9.00 -2.35
C LYS A 192 3.91 7.56 -2.49
N ASP A 193 2.59 7.37 -2.56
CA ASP A 193 1.95 6.06 -2.68
C ASP A 193 2.17 5.40 -4.04
N VAL A 194 2.06 6.19 -5.11
CA VAL A 194 2.27 5.72 -6.49
C VAL A 194 3.74 5.43 -6.76
N LEU A 195 4.67 6.18 -6.15
CA LEU A 195 6.10 5.85 -6.20
C LEU A 195 6.46 4.60 -5.38
N PHE A 196 5.88 4.44 -4.19
CA PHE A 196 6.17 3.30 -3.32
C PHE A 196 5.67 1.97 -3.91
N SER A 197 4.48 1.96 -4.50
CA SER A 197 3.79 0.74 -4.92
C SER A 197 4.57 -0.12 -5.94
N PRO A 198 5.14 0.40 -7.04
CA PRO A 198 5.94 -0.40 -7.96
C PRO A 198 7.28 -0.85 -7.34
N LEU A 199 7.89 -0.04 -6.46
CA LEU A 199 9.09 -0.45 -5.71
C LEU A 199 8.75 -1.62 -4.77
N PHE A 200 7.59 -1.56 -4.12
CA PHE A 200 7.07 -2.63 -3.29
C PHE A 200 6.80 -3.91 -4.09
N VAL A 201 6.25 -3.84 -5.31
CA VAL A 201 6.08 -5.02 -6.18
C VAL A 201 7.42 -5.68 -6.52
N ILE A 202 8.45 -4.90 -6.86
CA ILE A 202 9.79 -5.42 -7.14
C ILE A 202 10.38 -6.07 -5.88
N TRP A 203 10.32 -5.36 -4.75
CA TRP A 203 10.80 -5.84 -3.45
C TRP A 203 10.08 -7.13 -3.04
N PHE A 204 8.76 -7.18 -3.15
CA PHE A 204 7.92 -8.33 -2.79
C PHE A 204 8.22 -9.54 -3.66
N THR A 205 8.44 -9.32 -4.97
CA THR A 205 8.85 -10.39 -5.89
C THR A 205 10.21 -10.96 -5.52
N LEU A 206 11.19 -10.11 -5.20
CA LEU A 206 12.52 -10.56 -4.75
C LEU A 206 12.43 -11.28 -3.40
N TYR A 207 11.64 -10.76 -2.46
CA TYR A 207 11.38 -11.38 -1.16
C TYR A 207 10.79 -12.79 -1.32
N ALA A 208 9.76 -12.93 -2.18
CA ALA A 208 9.17 -14.22 -2.53
C ALA A 208 10.19 -15.18 -3.15
N GLU A 209 11.04 -14.70 -4.07
CA GLU A 209 12.08 -15.53 -4.69
C GLU A 209 13.13 -16.02 -3.68
N ILE A 210 13.53 -15.17 -2.72
CA ILE A 210 14.47 -15.54 -1.66
C ILE A 210 13.89 -16.68 -0.82
N ILE A 211 12.61 -16.59 -0.45
CA ILE A 211 11.94 -17.64 0.32
C ILE A 211 11.80 -18.92 -0.51
N HIS A 212 11.32 -18.81 -1.75
CA HIS A 212 11.09 -19.94 -2.65
C HIS A 212 12.37 -20.73 -2.93
N SER A 213 13.46 -20.02 -3.20
CA SER A 213 14.77 -20.60 -3.48
C SER A 213 15.56 -20.98 -2.24
N ARG A 214 15.00 -20.77 -1.03
CA ARG A 214 15.69 -20.94 0.26
C ARG A 214 17.04 -20.22 0.31
N GLY A 215 17.09 -19.02 -0.27
CA GLY A 215 18.26 -18.16 -0.28
C GLY A 215 19.16 -18.32 -1.51
N ALA A 216 19.00 -19.37 -2.32
CA ALA A 216 19.84 -19.58 -3.51
C ALA A 216 19.75 -18.45 -4.55
N SER A 217 18.66 -17.67 -4.55
CA SER A 217 18.53 -16.46 -5.37
C SER A 217 19.40 -15.29 -4.91
N LEU A 218 19.97 -15.32 -3.69
CA LEU A 218 20.82 -14.26 -3.12
C LEU A 218 22.25 -14.36 -3.64
N THR A 219 22.48 -13.93 -4.87
CA THR A 219 23.81 -13.57 -5.39
C THR A 219 24.26 -12.24 -4.78
N ARG A 220 25.52 -11.84 -5.02
CA ARG A 220 26.00 -10.52 -4.60
C ARG A 220 25.13 -9.41 -5.20
N GLN A 221 24.81 -9.52 -6.49
CA GLN A 221 24.01 -8.51 -7.19
C GLN A 221 22.59 -8.43 -6.64
N THR A 222 21.92 -9.57 -6.44
CA THR A 222 20.55 -9.55 -5.91
C THR A 222 20.49 -9.12 -4.46
N THR A 223 21.52 -9.37 -3.66
CA THR A 223 21.62 -8.82 -2.29
C THR A 223 21.73 -7.30 -2.33
N ILE A 224 22.59 -6.74 -3.18
CA ILE A 224 22.72 -5.28 -3.37
C ILE A 224 21.40 -4.69 -3.86
N SER A 225 20.78 -5.28 -4.89
CA SER A 225 19.50 -4.82 -5.42
C SER A 225 18.38 -4.90 -4.38
N PHE A 226 18.33 -5.96 -3.57
CA PHE A 226 17.32 -6.13 -2.52
C PHE A 226 17.50 -5.11 -1.38
N THR A 227 18.74 -4.82 -0.97
CA THR A 227 19.02 -3.75 -0.01
C THR A 227 18.67 -2.37 -0.60
N ALA A 228 19.10 -2.09 -1.83
CA ALA A 228 18.84 -0.80 -2.48
C ALA A 228 17.34 -0.54 -2.66
N ILE A 229 16.58 -1.53 -3.15
CA ILE A 229 15.13 -1.38 -3.32
C ILE A 229 14.40 -1.26 -1.98
N THR A 230 14.90 -1.91 -0.92
CA THR A 230 14.37 -1.72 0.45
C THR A 230 14.52 -0.27 0.89
N ILE A 231 15.73 0.29 0.75
CA ILE A 231 16.01 1.67 1.13
C ILE A 231 15.18 2.63 0.28
N PHE A 232 15.21 2.50 -1.05
CA PHE A 232 14.48 3.41 -1.94
C PHE A 232 12.98 3.40 -1.69
N ALA A 233 12.37 2.22 -1.49
CA ALA A 233 10.94 2.14 -1.16
C ALA A 233 10.63 2.87 0.16
N CYS A 234 11.43 2.67 1.20
CA CYS A 234 11.22 3.35 2.49
C CYS A 234 11.46 4.86 2.42
N LEU A 235 12.36 5.33 1.55
CA LEU A 235 12.56 6.75 1.27
C LEU A 235 11.39 7.37 0.50
N SER A 236 10.73 6.61 -0.37
CA SER A 236 9.53 7.06 -1.07
C SER A 236 8.33 7.16 -0.12
N LYS A 237 8.19 6.26 0.85
CA LYS A 237 7.09 6.26 1.82
C LYS A 237 7.55 5.71 3.17
N GLN A 238 7.45 6.53 4.22
CA GLN A 238 7.85 6.20 5.59
C GLN A 238 7.19 4.91 6.12
N LEU A 239 5.92 4.67 5.77
CA LEU A 239 5.21 3.42 6.14
C LEU A 239 5.97 2.16 5.67
N GLY A 240 6.75 2.26 4.58
CA GLY A 240 7.59 1.19 4.08
C GLY A 240 8.58 0.65 5.12
N VAL A 241 9.08 1.48 6.03
CA VAL A 241 9.98 1.04 7.12
C VAL A 241 9.30 -0.02 7.99
N TYR A 242 8.04 0.21 8.34
CA TYR A 242 7.22 -0.65 9.21
C TYR A 242 6.70 -1.90 8.49
N ILE A 243 6.78 -1.96 7.16
CA ILE A 243 6.39 -3.14 6.37
C ILE A 243 7.63 -3.98 6.03
N LEU A 244 8.64 -3.36 5.44
CA LEU A 244 9.77 -4.05 4.82
C LEU A 244 10.78 -4.55 5.85
N LEU A 245 11.17 -3.73 6.85
CA LEU A 245 12.16 -4.17 7.84
C LEU A 245 11.65 -5.32 8.73
N PRO A 246 10.42 -5.28 9.28
CA PRO A 246 9.90 -6.43 10.04
C PRO A 246 9.75 -7.68 9.18
N SER A 247 9.41 -7.54 7.89
CA SER A 247 9.35 -8.68 6.96
C SER A 247 10.72 -9.33 6.72
N ILE A 248 11.79 -8.52 6.60
CA ILE A 248 13.17 -9.03 6.51
C ILE A 248 13.59 -9.65 7.84
N PHE A 249 13.19 -9.07 8.97
CA PHE A 249 13.48 -9.63 10.29
C PHE A 249 12.81 -10.99 10.50
N ALA A 250 11.56 -11.16 10.09
CA ALA A 250 10.89 -12.46 10.11
C ALA A 250 11.60 -13.49 9.21
N LEU A 251 12.10 -13.05 8.05
CA LEU A 251 12.92 -13.88 7.17
C LEU A 251 14.24 -14.30 7.85
N LEU A 252 14.90 -13.40 8.58
CA LEU A 252 16.09 -13.70 9.37
C LEU A 252 15.83 -14.77 10.43
N ILE A 253 14.74 -14.62 11.21
CA ILE A 253 14.33 -15.60 12.22
C ILE A 253 14.11 -16.96 11.55
N TRP A 254 13.41 -17.00 10.42
CA TRP A 254 13.15 -18.24 9.72
C TRP A 254 14.44 -18.93 9.23
N PHE A 255 15.38 -18.19 8.64
CA PHE A 255 16.67 -18.74 8.22
C PHE A 255 17.51 -19.21 9.40
N PHE A 256 17.47 -18.49 10.52
CA PHE A 256 18.13 -18.89 11.76
C PHE A 256 17.56 -20.23 12.27
N MET A 257 16.23 -20.36 12.36
CA MET A 257 15.55 -21.58 12.79
C MET A 257 15.90 -22.79 11.90
N ILE A 258 15.89 -22.61 10.57
CA ILE A 258 16.24 -23.70 9.63
C ILE A 258 17.72 -24.07 9.67
N SER A 259 18.59 -23.12 10.03
CA SER A 259 20.03 -23.37 10.18
C SER A 259 20.37 -24.07 11.50
N HIS A 260 19.58 -23.84 12.56
CA HIS A 260 19.81 -24.38 13.90
C HIS A 260 18.94 -25.58 14.29
N ASN A 261 17.91 -25.94 13.52
CA ASN A 261 17.08 -27.11 13.79
C ASN A 261 17.90 -28.43 13.69
N LYS A 262 18.12 -29.07 14.84
CA LYS A 262 18.87 -30.34 15.01
C LYS A 262 18.28 -31.53 14.24
N LEU A 263 17.01 -31.50 13.83
CA LEU A 263 16.34 -32.61 13.15
C LEU A 263 16.96 -32.95 11.77
N GLY A 264 17.57 -31.97 11.08
CA GLY A 264 18.28 -32.18 9.82
C GLY A 264 19.70 -32.74 9.95
N LYS A 265 20.31 -32.66 11.14
CA LYS A 265 21.67 -33.17 11.39
C LYS A 265 21.71 -34.69 11.60
N ARG A 266 20.56 -35.37 11.73
CA ARG A 266 20.47 -36.79 12.12
C ARG A 266 20.43 -37.79 10.96
N LEU A 267 20.30 -37.36 9.70
CA LEU A 267 20.02 -38.25 8.56
C LEU A 267 21.10 -38.33 7.46
N SER A 268 22.20 -37.56 7.54
CA SER A 268 23.34 -37.72 6.61
C SER A 268 24.58 -36.97 7.12
N PRO A 269 25.61 -37.65 7.65
CA PRO A 269 26.81 -37.02 8.20
C PRO A 269 27.73 -36.39 7.14
N GLU A 270 27.86 -36.98 5.95
CA GLU A 270 28.89 -36.59 4.97
C GLU A 270 28.52 -35.38 4.08
N ASN A 271 27.23 -35.02 3.96
CA ASN A 271 26.78 -33.86 3.17
C ASN A 271 26.41 -32.62 4.02
N ASN A 272 26.62 -32.67 5.33
CA ASN A 272 26.10 -31.67 6.28
C ASN A 272 26.94 -30.39 6.36
N GLU A 273 28.26 -30.46 6.14
CA GLU A 273 29.14 -29.29 6.23
C GLU A 273 28.89 -28.28 5.10
N ASN A 274 28.84 -28.74 3.85
CA ASN A 274 28.57 -27.87 2.70
C ASN A 274 27.17 -27.24 2.75
N LEU A 275 26.16 -28.00 3.20
CA LEU A 275 24.80 -27.49 3.34
C LEU A 275 24.65 -26.50 4.51
N GLY A 276 25.36 -26.73 5.61
CA GLY A 276 25.44 -25.78 6.73
C GLY A 276 26.14 -24.48 6.35
N ASN A 277 27.22 -24.57 5.57
CA ASN A 277 27.99 -23.43 5.09
C ASN A 277 27.19 -22.54 4.12
N GLU A 278 26.44 -23.13 3.18
CA GLU A 278 25.58 -22.37 2.25
C GLU A 278 24.42 -21.69 2.98
N LYS A 279 23.75 -22.35 3.93
CA LYS A 279 22.69 -21.72 4.74
C LYS A 279 23.21 -20.55 5.58
N ASN A 280 24.38 -20.72 6.20
CA ASN A 280 25.03 -19.66 6.99
C ASN A 280 25.42 -18.46 6.09
N LYS A 281 25.88 -18.72 4.87
CA LYS A 281 26.17 -17.69 3.86
C LYS A 281 24.92 -16.89 3.48
N TYR A 282 23.76 -17.53 3.25
CA TYR A 282 22.52 -16.81 2.95
C TYR A 282 22.01 -16.02 4.14
N PHE A 283 22.05 -16.59 5.35
CA PHE A 283 21.72 -15.89 6.59
C PHE A 283 22.56 -14.61 6.73
N LYS A 284 23.89 -14.68 6.55
CA LYS A 284 24.77 -13.51 6.59
C LYS A 284 24.39 -12.44 5.57
N LYS A 285 24.01 -12.82 4.34
CA LYS A 285 23.58 -11.86 3.31
C LYS A 285 22.29 -11.13 3.70
N ILE A 286 21.31 -11.85 4.22
CA ILE A 286 20.06 -11.25 4.70
C ILE A 286 20.35 -10.35 5.91
N LEU A 287 21.26 -10.77 6.80
CA LEU A 287 21.65 -10.00 7.98
C LEU A 287 22.33 -8.69 7.59
N VAL A 288 23.24 -8.73 6.62
CA VAL A 288 23.88 -7.53 6.06
C VAL A 288 22.84 -6.63 5.40
N SER A 289 21.92 -7.17 4.61
CA SER A 289 20.84 -6.39 3.98
C SER A 289 19.95 -5.70 5.02
N PHE A 290 19.53 -6.44 6.05
CA PHE A 290 18.75 -5.90 7.17
C PHE A 290 19.51 -4.79 7.90
N PHE A 291 20.76 -5.05 8.30
CA PHE A 291 21.54 -4.10 9.09
C PHE A 291 21.87 -2.82 8.32
N ILE A 292 22.28 -2.92 7.05
CA ILE A 292 22.51 -1.74 6.20
C ILE A 292 21.22 -0.92 6.07
N SER A 293 20.09 -1.58 5.79
CA SER A 293 18.79 -0.91 5.65
C SER A 293 18.35 -0.26 6.97
N ALA A 294 18.46 -0.98 8.09
CA ALA A 294 18.04 -0.49 9.40
C ALA A 294 18.94 0.65 9.90
N VAL A 295 20.26 0.54 9.79
CA VAL A 295 21.20 1.61 10.16
C VAL A 295 20.93 2.86 9.33
N PHE A 296 20.69 2.71 8.03
CA PHE A 296 20.40 3.86 7.19
C PHE A 296 19.04 4.49 7.53
N LEU A 297 17.97 3.69 7.58
CA LEU A 297 16.59 4.18 7.70
C LEU A 297 16.20 4.62 9.12
N LEU A 298 16.71 3.94 10.15
CA LEU A 298 16.40 4.23 11.56
C LEU A 298 17.52 5.02 12.25
N GLY A 299 18.73 5.00 11.70
CA GLY A 299 19.90 5.69 12.25
C GLY A 299 20.23 6.95 11.45
N ILE A 300 20.87 6.77 10.30
CA ILE A 300 21.47 7.84 9.50
C ILE A 300 20.43 8.86 9.04
N MET A 301 19.31 8.41 8.47
CA MET A 301 18.31 9.32 7.92
C MET A 301 17.69 10.22 9.02
N PRO A 302 17.04 9.70 10.08
CA PRO A 302 16.38 10.53 11.08
C PRO A 302 17.34 11.27 12.03
N HIS A 303 18.53 10.71 12.34
CA HIS A 303 19.41 11.31 13.35
C HIS A 303 20.58 12.12 12.79
N PHE A 304 20.87 12.01 11.48
CA PHE A 304 21.98 12.76 10.86
C PHE A 304 21.52 13.57 9.65
N VAL A 305 20.82 12.96 8.69
CA VAL A 305 20.45 13.64 7.43
C VAL A 305 19.35 14.69 7.67
N LEU A 306 18.22 14.31 8.29
CA LEU A 306 17.12 15.24 8.53
C LEU A 306 17.54 16.43 9.42
N PRO A 307 18.26 16.23 10.56
CA PRO A 307 18.71 17.35 11.38
C PRO A 307 19.75 18.24 10.68
N ALA A 308 20.69 17.66 9.90
CA ALA A 308 21.67 18.46 9.15
C ALA A 308 21.01 19.36 8.10
N LEU A 309 19.87 18.94 7.56
CA LEU A 309 19.06 19.71 6.61
C LEU A 309 17.99 20.58 7.29
N GLN A 310 17.96 20.63 8.62
CA GLN A 310 16.99 21.40 9.42
C GLN A 310 15.53 21.05 9.08
N VAL A 311 15.27 19.78 8.74
CA VAL A 311 13.93 19.29 8.46
C VAL A 311 13.18 19.15 9.79
N LYS A 312 12.01 19.78 9.90
CA LYS A 312 11.11 19.66 11.04
C LYS A 312 10.63 18.21 11.16
N PRO A 313 10.65 17.59 12.34
CA PRO A 313 10.15 16.23 12.52
C PRO A 313 8.64 16.16 12.23
N THR A 314 8.17 14.97 11.83
CA THR A 314 6.75 14.65 11.72
C THR A 314 6.02 14.94 13.03
N GLU A 315 4.83 15.52 12.93
CA GLU A 315 3.99 15.83 14.07
C GLU A 315 3.54 14.55 14.81
N HIS A 316 3.54 14.58 16.14
CA HIS A 316 3.21 13.41 16.97
C HIS A 316 1.75 12.97 16.77
N TYR A 317 0.83 13.92 16.56
CA TYR A 317 -0.59 13.61 16.33
C TYR A 317 -0.86 12.73 15.10
N GLU A 318 0.03 12.67 14.11
CA GLU A 318 -0.17 11.82 12.91
C GLU A 318 -0.28 10.32 13.29
N THR A 319 0.38 9.91 14.38
CA THR A 319 0.29 8.53 14.90
C THR A 319 -0.95 8.26 15.76
N LEU A 320 -1.75 9.29 16.03
CA LEU A 320 -2.88 9.25 16.98
C LEU A 320 -4.24 9.51 16.31
N SER A 321 -4.33 9.36 14.98
CA SER A 321 -5.54 9.64 14.20
C SER A 321 -6.79 8.94 14.76
N VAL A 322 -6.72 7.64 15.06
CA VAL A 322 -7.85 6.87 15.61
C VAL A 322 -8.27 7.37 17.01
N PRO A 323 -7.36 7.48 18.02
CA PRO A 323 -7.70 8.05 19.32
C PRO A 323 -8.27 9.48 19.29
N LEU A 324 -7.72 10.37 18.47
CA LEU A 324 -8.19 11.75 18.35
C LEU A 324 -9.61 11.77 17.77
N GLN A 325 -9.86 10.95 16.75
CA GLN A 325 -11.18 10.80 16.16
C GLN A 325 -12.21 10.24 17.15
N GLN A 326 -11.83 9.25 17.95
CA GLN A 326 -12.67 8.68 19.00
C GLN A 326 -13.02 9.71 20.08
N THR A 327 -12.08 10.58 20.45
CA THR A 327 -12.34 11.68 21.39
C THR A 327 -13.38 12.64 20.82
N ALA A 328 -13.22 13.07 19.56
CA ALA A 328 -14.16 13.98 18.92
C ALA A 328 -15.56 13.36 18.80
N ARG A 329 -15.65 12.07 18.46
CA ARG A 329 -16.92 11.34 18.44
C ARG A 329 -17.56 11.29 19.82
N TYR A 330 -16.79 11.00 20.87
CA TYR A 330 -17.33 10.96 22.22
C TYR A 330 -17.95 12.31 22.62
N VAL A 331 -17.26 13.41 22.32
CA VAL A 331 -17.75 14.77 22.58
C VAL A 331 -19.02 15.08 21.79
N HIS A 332 -19.14 14.55 20.56
CA HIS A 332 -20.35 14.65 19.74
C HIS A 332 -21.52 13.82 20.30
N ASP A 333 -21.28 12.56 20.67
CA ASP A 333 -22.33 11.61 21.05
C ASP A 333 -22.78 11.78 22.51
N TYR A 334 -21.87 12.21 23.40
CA TYR A 334 -22.08 12.30 24.85
C TYR A 334 -21.65 13.65 25.45
N PRO A 335 -22.14 14.81 24.94
CA PRO A 335 -21.67 16.13 25.37
C PRO A 335 -21.90 16.41 26.86
N HIS A 336 -22.92 15.79 27.47
CA HIS A 336 -23.27 15.98 28.88
C HIS A 336 -22.51 15.03 29.83
N ASP A 337 -21.77 14.05 29.32
CA ASP A 337 -20.99 13.09 30.13
C ASP A 337 -19.51 13.50 30.24
N VAL A 338 -19.08 14.54 29.53
CA VAL A 338 -17.73 15.09 29.63
C VAL A 338 -17.60 15.90 30.93
N THR A 339 -16.71 15.46 31.82
CA THR A 339 -16.45 16.16 33.09
C THR A 339 -15.67 17.47 32.86
N PRO A 340 -15.73 18.44 33.80
CA PRO A 340 -14.95 19.68 33.68
C PRO A 340 -13.44 19.47 33.51
N GLU A 341 -12.87 18.48 34.20
CA GLU A 341 -11.45 18.12 34.11
C GLU A 341 -11.09 17.52 32.74
N GLU A 342 -11.96 16.68 32.19
CA GLU A 342 -11.79 16.12 30.84
C GLU A 342 -11.95 17.21 29.78
N HIS A 343 -12.96 18.07 29.90
CA HIS A 343 -13.14 19.22 29.02
C HIS A 343 -11.88 20.06 28.97
N LYS A 344 -11.32 20.45 30.13
CA LYS A 344 -10.07 21.22 30.19
C LYS A 344 -8.89 20.51 29.53
N SER A 345 -8.80 19.19 29.70
CA SER A 345 -7.71 18.39 29.13
C SER A 345 -7.83 18.24 27.61
N ILE A 346 -9.06 18.05 27.10
CA ILE A 346 -9.36 17.97 25.68
C ILE A 346 -9.18 19.33 25.02
N ASP A 347 -9.70 20.39 25.61
CA ASP A 347 -9.61 21.76 25.09
C ASP A 347 -8.16 22.21 24.87
N LYS A 348 -7.29 21.91 25.86
CA LYS A 348 -5.86 22.24 25.77
C LYS A 348 -5.16 21.60 24.56
N LEU A 349 -5.60 20.43 24.10
CA LEU A 349 -4.98 19.73 22.96
C LEU A 349 -5.72 19.99 21.65
N LEU A 350 -7.04 19.83 21.66
CA LEU A 350 -7.87 19.73 20.48
C LEU A 350 -8.65 20.99 20.15
N ASP A 351 -8.73 21.98 21.04
CA ASP A 351 -9.70 23.09 20.99
C ASP A 351 -11.15 22.57 21.00
N TYR A 352 -11.78 22.66 22.18
CA TYR A 352 -13.09 22.05 22.43
C TYR A 352 -14.24 22.80 21.75
N SER A 353 -14.05 24.08 21.44
CA SER A 353 -15.12 25.03 21.07
C SER A 353 -16.07 24.54 19.98
N ASP A 354 -15.53 23.87 18.95
CA ASP A 354 -16.28 23.29 17.84
C ASP A 354 -15.90 21.82 17.57
N LEU A 355 -15.26 21.14 18.53
CA LEU A 355 -14.74 19.78 18.35
C LEU A 355 -15.80 18.78 17.87
N ALA A 356 -17.01 18.84 18.44
CA ALA A 356 -18.13 18.00 18.02
C ALA A 356 -18.53 18.24 16.55
N GLN A 357 -18.44 19.48 16.06
CA GLN A 357 -18.82 19.85 14.69
C GLN A 357 -17.74 19.48 13.68
N ARG A 358 -16.47 19.47 14.11
CA ARG A 358 -15.34 19.05 13.28
C ARG A 358 -15.31 17.54 13.06
N TRP A 359 -15.93 16.74 13.94
CA TRP A 359 -16.00 15.30 13.75
C TRP A 359 -16.68 14.94 12.42
N LYS A 360 -15.96 14.21 11.59
CA LYS A 360 -16.46 13.63 10.35
C LYS A 360 -16.11 12.15 10.33
N TRP A 361 -17.11 11.28 10.34
CA TRP A 361 -16.92 9.84 10.57
C TRP A 361 -15.89 9.14 9.68
N TYR A 362 -15.58 9.65 8.49
CA TYR A 362 -14.67 9.05 7.51
C TYR A 362 -13.27 9.69 7.45
N ILE A 363 -12.99 10.77 8.20
CA ILE A 363 -11.71 11.50 8.14
C ILE A 363 -11.35 12.13 9.49
N ALA A 364 -10.10 11.95 9.93
CA ALA A 364 -9.57 12.49 11.19
C ALA A 364 -8.96 13.90 11.06
N ASP A 365 -8.62 14.32 9.84
CA ASP A 365 -7.96 15.60 9.53
C ASP A 365 -8.62 16.84 10.16
N PRO A 366 -9.95 17.04 10.10
CA PRO A 366 -10.58 18.19 10.73
C PRO A 366 -10.41 18.25 12.25
N VAL A 367 -10.23 17.11 12.91
CA VAL A 367 -10.00 17.02 14.36
C VAL A 367 -8.57 17.39 14.70
N LYS A 368 -7.59 16.93 13.91
CA LYS A 368 -6.16 17.06 14.22
C LYS A 368 -5.52 18.39 13.81
N TYR A 369 -6.00 19.08 12.77
CA TYR A 369 -5.31 20.25 12.19
C TYR A 369 -5.19 21.49 13.08
N ARG A 370 -5.87 21.54 14.24
CA ARG A 370 -5.69 22.63 15.23
C ARG A 370 -4.64 22.34 16.29
N ILE A 371 -4.10 21.12 16.34
CA ILE A 371 -3.09 20.74 17.33
C ILE A 371 -1.80 21.50 17.03
N GLN A 372 -1.32 22.26 18.01
CA GLN A 372 -0.04 22.94 17.94
C GLN A 372 1.01 22.17 18.73
N GLU A 373 2.10 21.81 18.05
CA GLU A 373 3.23 21.11 18.65
C GLU A 373 4.51 21.96 18.64
N PRO A 374 5.39 21.79 19.65
CA PRO A 374 5.31 20.83 20.76
C PRO A 374 4.29 21.23 21.84
N THR A 375 3.71 20.25 22.52
CA THR A 375 2.74 20.47 23.62
C THR A 375 2.88 19.43 24.73
N ASP A 376 2.59 19.83 25.96
CA ASP A 376 2.53 18.97 27.15
C ASP A 376 1.10 18.44 27.44
N ALA A 377 0.14 18.69 26.54
CA ALA A 377 -1.26 18.34 26.74
C ALA A 377 -1.56 16.82 26.62
N TYR A 378 -0.74 16.09 25.87
CA TYR A 378 -0.96 14.67 25.55
C TYR A 378 -1.20 13.75 26.76
N PRO A 379 -0.41 13.79 27.85
CA PRO A 379 -0.61 12.88 28.97
C PRO A 379 -1.95 13.07 29.69
N ASN A 380 -2.42 14.31 29.83
CA ASN A 380 -3.69 14.60 30.48
C ASN A 380 -4.87 14.29 29.56
N TRP A 381 -4.77 14.61 28.26
CA TRP A 381 -5.74 14.18 27.28
C TRP A 381 -5.86 12.64 27.20
N MET A 382 -4.75 11.90 27.24
CA MET A 382 -4.76 10.42 27.20
C MET A 382 -5.52 9.82 28.39
N LYS A 383 -5.44 10.44 29.58
CA LYS A 383 -6.23 10.01 30.75
C LYS A 383 -7.73 10.20 30.50
N ALA A 384 -8.13 11.34 29.95
CA ALA A 384 -9.51 11.60 29.57
C ALA A 384 -10.01 10.60 28.51
N TYR A 385 -9.21 10.37 27.46
CA TYR A 385 -9.48 9.37 26.42
C TYR A 385 -9.68 7.96 27.02
N ILE A 386 -8.80 7.49 27.89
CA ILE A 386 -8.95 6.17 28.53
C ILE A 386 -10.23 6.13 29.39
N ALA A 387 -10.50 7.16 30.19
CA ALA A 387 -11.69 7.22 31.04
C ALA A 387 -12.99 7.21 30.23
N GLN A 388 -13.05 7.98 29.13
CA GLN A 388 -14.16 8.00 28.19
C GLN A 388 -14.36 6.64 27.50
N GLY A 389 -13.28 6.02 27.01
CA GLY A 389 -13.34 4.70 26.36
C GLY A 389 -13.80 3.58 27.30
N LEU A 390 -13.47 3.66 28.59
CA LEU A 390 -13.97 2.72 29.59
C LEU A 390 -15.45 2.94 29.93
N ARG A 391 -15.94 4.18 29.87
CA ARG A 391 -17.36 4.50 30.09
C ARG A 391 -18.25 4.10 28.91
N HIS A 392 -17.82 4.40 27.67
CA HIS A 392 -18.58 4.12 26.44
C HIS A 392 -17.71 3.41 25.39
N PRO A 393 -17.33 2.13 25.61
CA PRO A 393 -16.49 1.38 24.69
C PRO A 393 -17.13 1.15 23.32
N ASP A 394 -18.47 1.15 23.25
CA ASP A 394 -19.23 1.05 22.01
C ASP A 394 -19.02 2.27 21.10
N SER A 395 -18.95 3.49 21.66
CA SER A 395 -18.62 4.71 20.89
C SER A 395 -17.26 4.58 20.20
N TYR A 396 -16.29 4.02 20.92
CA TYR A 396 -14.92 3.85 20.42
C TYR A 396 -14.88 2.85 19.28
N LEU A 397 -15.59 1.72 19.45
CA LEU A 397 -15.74 0.71 18.40
C LEU A 397 -16.46 1.29 17.18
N GLN A 398 -17.56 2.02 17.37
CA GLN A 398 -18.29 2.64 16.28
C GLN A 398 -17.42 3.67 15.55
N SER A 399 -16.69 4.52 16.27
CA SER A 399 -15.76 5.50 15.68
C SER A 399 -14.71 4.82 14.81
N TYR A 400 -14.11 3.75 15.33
CA TYR A 400 -13.08 3.00 14.62
C TYR A 400 -13.64 2.36 13.34
N VAL A 401 -14.72 1.59 13.47
CA VAL A 401 -15.35 0.93 12.31
C VAL A 401 -15.81 1.94 11.28
N ALA A 402 -16.35 3.09 11.70
CA ALA A 402 -16.76 4.15 10.78
C ALA A 402 -15.57 4.75 10.02
N LEU A 403 -14.51 5.11 10.75
CA LEU A 403 -13.30 5.70 10.17
C LEU A 403 -12.64 4.79 9.14
N GLU A 404 -12.62 3.48 9.40
CA GLU A 404 -11.96 2.49 8.53
C GLU A 404 -12.89 1.80 7.53
N SER A 405 -14.20 2.08 7.59
CA SER A 405 -15.21 1.34 6.82
C SER A 405 -15.02 1.37 5.30
N GLY A 406 -14.38 2.40 4.75
CA GLY A 406 -14.12 2.52 3.32
C GLY A 406 -13.27 1.39 2.75
N PHE A 407 -12.39 0.79 3.56
CA PHE A 407 -11.60 -0.36 3.13
C PHE A 407 -12.41 -1.67 3.08
N GLY A 408 -13.53 -1.75 3.79
CA GLY A 408 -14.33 -2.97 3.89
C GLY A 408 -15.72 -2.91 3.26
N LYS A 409 -16.21 -1.73 2.86
CA LYS A 409 -17.51 -1.56 2.20
C LYS A 409 -17.51 -2.21 0.82
N THR A 410 -18.49 -3.08 0.56
CA THR A 410 -18.63 -3.81 -0.72
C THR A 410 -19.18 -2.94 -1.84
N THR A 411 -19.75 -1.79 -1.50
CA THR A 411 -20.18 -0.76 -2.44
C THR A 411 -19.08 0.24 -2.76
N GLU A 412 -18.03 0.30 -1.94
CA GLU A 412 -16.96 1.28 -2.12
C GLU A 412 -16.08 0.90 -3.32
N LEU A 413 -15.97 1.86 -4.23
CA LEU A 413 -15.12 1.78 -5.39
C LEU A 413 -13.79 2.44 -5.07
N ILE A 414 -12.73 1.96 -5.70
CA ILE A 414 -11.42 2.61 -5.67
C ILE A 414 -11.58 3.95 -6.37
N ALA A 415 -11.67 4.99 -5.55
CA ALA A 415 -11.92 6.34 -5.99
C ALA A 415 -10.69 6.87 -6.71
N GLN A 416 -10.92 7.55 -7.82
CA GLN A 416 -9.92 8.23 -8.61
C GLN A 416 -10.46 9.61 -8.94
N GLN A 417 -9.59 10.61 -8.85
CA GLN A 417 -9.87 11.94 -9.35
C GLN A 417 -9.29 12.05 -10.76
N LEU A 418 -10.14 12.37 -11.73
CA LEU A 418 -9.76 12.46 -13.15
C LEU A 418 -9.87 13.87 -13.72
N ASP A 419 -10.28 14.83 -12.89
CA ASP A 419 -10.32 16.24 -13.20
C ASP A 419 -9.37 17.03 -12.27
N SER A 420 -9.00 18.23 -12.69
CA SER A 420 -8.19 19.15 -11.90
C SER A 420 -9.04 20.08 -11.02
N SER A 421 -10.31 19.75 -10.74
CA SER A 421 -11.21 20.68 -10.03
C SER A 421 -10.75 20.96 -8.61
N PHE A 422 -10.17 19.99 -7.91
CA PHE A 422 -9.61 20.20 -6.55
C PHE A 422 -8.45 21.21 -6.52
N MET A 423 -7.89 21.55 -7.69
CA MET A 423 -6.81 22.53 -7.81
C MET A 423 -7.33 23.97 -7.89
N THR A 424 -8.63 24.19 -8.09
CA THR A 424 -9.21 25.55 -8.03
C THR A 424 -9.20 26.13 -6.63
N ASP A 425 -9.17 25.27 -5.62
CA ASP A 425 -9.17 25.66 -4.20
C ASP A 425 -7.77 26.00 -3.69
N TYR A 426 -6.72 25.72 -4.48
CA TYR A 426 -5.34 26.11 -4.19
C TYR A 426 -4.98 27.38 -4.95
N ASP A 427 -4.48 28.40 -4.22
CA ASP A 427 -4.03 29.64 -4.83
C ASP A 427 -2.80 29.41 -5.73
N GLY A 428 -3.03 29.40 -7.04
CA GLY A 428 -2.00 29.28 -8.07
C GLY A 428 -1.12 30.52 -8.22
N SER A 429 -1.38 31.61 -7.47
CA SER A 429 -0.61 32.85 -7.53
C SER A 429 0.88 32.66 -7.17
N ASN A 430 1.20 31.74 -6.26
CA ASN A 430 2.58 31.52 -5.82
C ASN A 430 3.41 30.64 -6.78
N ILE A 431 2.77 29.97 -7.75
CA ILE A 431 3.42 29.26 -8.87
C ILE A 431 2.53 29.39 -10.13
N PRO A 432 2.58 30.55 -10.81
CA PRO A 432 1.72 30.82 -11.96
C PRO A 432 1.90 29.75 -13.05
N ASP A 433 0.78 29.31 -13.64
CA ASP A 433 0.68 28.39 -14.80
C ASP A 433 1.08 26.90 -14.61
N ALA A 434 1.42 26.46 -13.39
CA ALA A 434 1.96 25.10 -13.17
C ALA A 434 0.92 23.98 -12.96
N TYR A 435 -0.32 24.31 -12.61
CA TYR A 435 -1.18 23.39 -11.85
C TYR A 435 -2.57 23.15 -12.39
N ILE A 436 -3.05 23.92 -13.36
CA ILE A 436 -4.44 23.76 -13.85
C ILE A 436 -4.40 23.23 -15.28
N SER A 437 -5.14 22.16 -15.55
CA SER A 437 -5.32 21.66 -16.92
C SER A 437 -5.93 22.76 -17.78
N LYS A 438 -5.34 23.07 -18.94
CA LYS A 438 -5.82 24.11 -19.87
C LYS A 438 -6.05 23.53 -21.26
N GLY A 439 -6.94 24.16 -22.03
CA GLY A 439 -7.17 23.83 -23.43
C GLY A 439 -7.70 22.40 -23.63
N TRP A 440 -7.10 21.66 -24.56
CA TRP A 440 -7.55 20.32 -24.96
C TRP A 440 -7.52 19.29 -23.82
N ALA A 441 -6.64 19.48 -22.83
CA ALA A 441 -6.47 18.57 -21.71
C ALA A 441 -7.72 18.45 -20.82
N VAL A 442 -8.51 19.52 -20.73
CA VAL A 442 -9.80 19.51 -20.02
C VAL A 442 -10.78 18.58 -20.74
N SER A 443 -10.95 18.78 -22.05
CA SER A 443 -11.85 17.96 -22.86
C SER A 443 -11.44 16.49 -22.91
N SER A 444 -10.14 16.19 -22.96
CA SER A 444 -9.66 14.80 -22.93
C SER A 444 -9.85 14.14 -21.57
N GLY A 445 -9.63 14.89 -20.47
CA GLY A 445 -9.91 14.43 -19.11
C GLY A 445 -11.39 14.09 -18.93
N ASP A 446 -12.30 14.92 -19.42
CA ASP A 446 -13.75 14.67 -19.40
C ASP A 446 -14.14 13.39 -20.17
N ILE A 447 -13.51 13.15 -21.33
CA ILE A 447 -13.71 11.92 -22.10
C ILE A 447 -13.22 10.71 -21.29
N ALA A 448 -12.02 10.80 -20.71
CA ALA A 448 -11.46 9.74 -19.87
C ALA A 448 -12.36 9.44 -18.66
N GLN A 449 -12.86 10.47 -17.98
CA GLN A 449 -13.80 10.36 -16.86
C GLN A 449 -15.12 9.68 -17.27
N ARG A 450 -15.68 10.02 -18.43
CA ARG A 450 -16.89 9.35 -18.96
C ARG A 450 -16.65 7.87 -19.28
N ILE A 451 -15.53 7.55 -19.93
CA ILE A 451 -15.15 6.16 -20.25
C ILE A 451 -14.94 5.36 -18.96
N TYR A 452 -14.18 5.91 -18.00
CA TYR A 452 -13.93 5.30 -16.71
C TYR A 452 -15.25 5.02 -15.97
N ASN A 453 -16.12 6.02 -15.86
CA ASN A 453 -17.42 5.88 -15.21
C ASN A 453 -18.28 4.78 -15.86
N ARG A 454 -18.23 4.64 -17.18
CA ARG A 454 -18.94 3.56 -17.88
C ARG A 454 -18.38 2.19 -17.53
N ILE A 455 -17.05 2.04 -17.49
CA ILE A 455 -16.39 0.79 -17.13
C ILE A 455 -16.74 0.39 -15.69
N VAL A 456 -16.60 1.32 -14.75
CA VAL A 456 -16.83 1.07 -13.33
C VAL A 456 -18.31 0.84 -13.00
N ARG A 457 -19.25 1.33 -13.81
CA ARG A 457 -20.69 1.04 -13.69
C ARG A 457 -21.12 -0.25 -14.38
N THR A 458 -20.27 -0.84 -15.23
CA THR A 458 -20.63 -2.07 -15.96
C THR A 458 -20.61 -3.27 -15.00
N PRO A 459 -21.70 -4.06 -14.92
CA PRO A 459 -21.73 -5.27 -14.10
C PRO A 459 -20.57 -6.21 -14.43
N ILE A 460 -20.09 -6.94 -13.42
CA ILE A 460 -18.91 -7.84 -13.49
C ILE A 460 -17.58 -7.08 -13.60
N LEU A 461 -17.44 -6.12 -14.52
CA LEU A 461 -16.23 -5.30 -14.64
C LEU A 461 -15.99 -4.47 -13.37
N ASN A 462 -17.07 -3.97 -12.76
CA ASN A 462 -17.00 -3.19 -11.53
C ASN A 462 -16.33 -3.91 -10.35
N ILE A 463 -16.32 -5.26 -10.35
CA ILE A 463 -15.70 -6.07 -9.28
C ILE A 463 -14.22 -5.73 -9.17
N ALA A 464 -13.52 -5.53 -10.29
CA ALA A 464 -12.11 -5.17 -10.31
C ALA A 464 -11.81 -3.80 -9.70
N PHE A 465 -12.82 -2.96 -9.50
CA PHE A 465 -12.68 -1.61 -8.94
C PHE A 465 -13.19 -1.53 -7.50
N LYS A 466 -13.60 -2.65 -6.89
CA LYS A 466 -14.05 -2.66 -5.50
C LYS A 466 -12.89 -2.75 -4.54
N CYS A 467 -12.85 -1.84 -3.57
CA CYS A 467 -11.78 -1.78 -2.56
C CYS A 467 -11.67 -3.10 -1.78
N ALA A 468 -12.81 -3.60 -1.27
CA ALA A 468 -12.91 -4.83 -0.49
C ALA A 468 -12.36 -6.09 -1.18
N ILE A 469 -12.23 -6.12 -2.51
CA ILE A 469 -11.62 -7.26 -3.20
C ILE A 469 -10.14 -7.38 -2.83
N TYR A 470 -9.44 -6.25 -2.74
CA TYR A 470 -8.00 -6.21 -2.52
C TYR A 470 -7.62 -6.22 -1.04
N THR A 471 -8.46 -5.64 -0.19
CA THR A 471 -8.22 -5.50 1.26
C THR A 471 -8.81 -6.62 2.10
N LEU A 472 -9.83 -7.33 1.60
CA LEU A 472 -10.49 -8.42 2.32
C LEU A 472 -10.43 -9.73 1.54
N VAL A 473 -10.99 -9.77 0.33
CA VAL A 473 -11.21 -11.05 -0.37
C VAL A 473 -9.90 -11.74 -0.74
N ILE A 474 -8.96 -11.03 -1.36
CA ILE A 474 -7.67 -11.61 -1.79
C ILE A 474 -6.78 -12.00 -0.58
N PRO A 475 -6.61 -11.16 0.46
CA PRO A 475 -5.89 -11.56 1.66
C PRO A 475 -6.52 -12.79 2.34
N LEU A 476 -7.84 -12.80 2.57
CA LEU A 476 -8.54 -13.95 3.15
C LEU A 476 -8.38 -15.21 2.29
N PHE A 477 -8.44 -15.07 0.96
CA PHE A 477 -8.14 -16.15 0.02
C PHE A 477 -6.73 -16.71 0.27
N PHE A 478 -5.73 -15.83 0.39
CA PHE A 478 -4.35 -16.24 0.64
C PHE A 478 -4.18 -16.98 1.98
N PHE A 479 -4.81 -16.48 3.05
CA PHE A 479 -4.81 -17.14 4.36
C PHE A 479 -5.41 -18.54 4.33
N PHE A 480 -6.55 -18.69 3.67
CA PHE A 480 -7.17 -20.00 3.55
C PHE A 480 -6.25 -20.96 2.80
N ILE A 481 -5.61 -20.54 1.70
CA ILE A 481 -4.69 -21.40 0.93
C ILE A 481 -3.62 -21.95 1.86
N ALA A 482 -3.10 -21.12 2.77
CA ALA A 482 -2.07 -21.54 3.73
C ALA A 482 -2.54 -22.68 4.66
N THR A 483 -3.85 -22.86 4.90
CA THR A 483 -4.38 -23.94 5.75
C THR A 483 -4.45 -25.31 5.03
N ILE A 484 -4.69 -25.29 3.71
CA ILE A 484 -4.87 -26.49 2.88
C ILE A 484 -3.64 -26.86 2.06
N VAL A 485 -2.64 -25.97 1.98
CA VAL A 485 -1.39 -26.23 1.26
C VAL A 485 -0.59 -27.36 1.90
N ASP A 486 0.21 -28.05 1.10
CA ASP A 486 1.18 -29.03 1.57
C ASP A 486 2.12 -28.40 2.63
N ARG A 487 2.44 -29.15 3.69
CA ARG A 487 3.27 -28.68 4.81
C ARG A 487 4.64 -28.14 4.35
N SER A 488 5.18 -28.65 3.25
CA SER A 488 6.44 -28.17 2.65
C SER A 488 6.36 -26.74 2.10
N LYS A 489 5.15 -26.22 1.84
CA LYS A 489 4.88 -24.88 1.30
C LYS A 489 4.35 -23.90 2.34
N LEU A 490 3.93 -24.38 3.51
CA LEU A 490 3.36 -23.56 4.57
C LEU A 490 4.29 -22.40 4.98
N SER A 491 5.59 -22.66 5.15
CA SER A 491 6.54 -21.60 5.54
C SER A 491 6.64 -20.49 4.49
N PHE A 492 6.54 -20.84 3.20
CA PHE A 492 6.52 -19.88 2.11
C PHE A 492 5.29 -18.99 2.19
N MET A 493 4.11 -19.60 2.36
CA MET A 493 2.84 -18.87 2.50
C MET A 493 2.87 -17.92 3.70
N LEU A 494 3.27 -18.41 4.88
CA LEU A 494 3.32 -17.60 6.10
C LEU A 494 4.24 -16.39 5.94
N LEU A 495 5.46 -16.58 5.40
CA LEU A 495 6.41 -15.48 5.24
C LEU A 495 5.93 -14.44 4.22
N ILE A 496 5.39 -14.86 3.08
CA ILE A 496 4.84 -13.92 2.08
C ILE A 496 3.65 -13.14 2.65
N THR A 497 2.91 -13.72 3.58
CA THR A 497 1.77 -13.04 4.20
C THR A 497 2.19 -11.87 5.09
N ILE A 498 3.41 -11.88 5.63
CA ILE A 498 3.88 -10.84 6.56
C ILE A 498 3.84 -9.43 5.95
N PRO A 499 4.48 -9.14 4.80
CA PRO A 499 4.37 -7.82 4.19
C PRO A 499 2.94 -7.46 3.77
N VAL A 500 2.09 -8.44 3.44
CA VAL A 500 0.66 -8.21 3.13
C VAL A 500 -0.08 -7.76 4.40
N LEU A 501 0.08 -8.47 5.51
CA LEU A 501 -0.52 -8.14 6.81
C LEU A 501 -0.06 -6.80 7.37
N LEU A 502 1.22 -6.48 7.23
CA LEU A 502 1.76 -5.20 7.68
C LEU A 502 1.23 -4.05 6.82
N THR A 503 1.03 -4.29 5.52
CA THR A 503 0.37 -3.31 4.64
C THR A 503 -1.09 -3.12 5.05
N GLU A 504 -1.83 -4.21 5.28
CA GLU A 504 -3.20 -4.18 5.81
C GLU A 504 -3.27 -3.43 7.15
N ALA A 505 -2.41 -3.76 8.10
CA ALA A 505 -2.40 -3.11 9.41
C ALA A 505 -2.22 -1.59 9.30
N GLY A 506 -1.43 -1.12 8.32
CA GLY A 506 -1.30 0.30 8.01
C GLY A 506 -2.54 0.94 7.38
N LEU A 507 -3.38 0.16 6.68
CA LEU A 507 -4.69 0.62 6.20
C LEU A 507 -5.66 0.82 7.36
N TRP A 508 -5.73 -0.15 8.28
CA TRP A 508 -6.70 -0.20 9.37
C TRP A 508 -6.39 0.73 10.55
N ILE A 509 -5.46 1.67 10.37
CA ILE A 509 -5.13 2.76 11.31
C ILE A 509 -5.03 4.10 10.58
N SER A 510 -5.66 4.21 9.41
CA SER A 510 -5.53 5.33 8.50
C SER A 510 -6.33 6.55 9.00
N PRO A 511 -5.86 7.79 8.74
CA PRO A 511 -6.65 8.98 9.02
C PRO A 511 -7.89 9.12 8.11
N ILE A 512 -7.98 8.33 7.04
CA ILE A 512 -9.08 8.36 6.05
C ILE A 512 -9.18 7.02 5.30
N SER A 513 -10.40 6.51 5.11
CA SER A 513 -10.64 5.24 4.38
C SER A 513 -11.47 5.39 3.11
N ILE A 514 -12.07 6.56 2.87
CA ILE A 514 -12.98 6.82 1.74
C ILE A 514 -12.35 7.85 0.80
N GLN A 515 -12.95 8.02 -0.38
CA GLN A 515 -12.51 8.95 -1.40
C GLN A 515 -11.12 8.59 -1.95
N VAL A 516 -10.58 9.48 -2.79
CA VAL A 516 -9.27 9.28 -3.45
C VAL A 516 -8.14 9.20 -2.43
N LEU A 517 -8.23 10.00 -1.36
CA LEU A 517 -7.24 10.04 -0.28
C LEU A 517 -7.14 8.72 0.49
N GLY A 518 -8.25 8.00 0.71
CA GLY A 518 -8.22 6.66 1.29
C GLY A 518 -7.78 5.59 0.28
N SER A 519 -8.28 5.68 -0.95
CA SER A 519 -8.01 4.68 -2.00
C SER A 519 -6.52 4.52 -2.33
N ARG A 520 -5.73 5.59 -2.28
CA ARG A 520 -4.28 5.55 -2.55
C ARG A 520 -3.51 4.59 -1.64
N TYR A 521 -3.98 4.39 -0.40
CA TYR A 521 -3.28 3.53 0.55
C TYR A 521 -3.39 2.04 0.16
N THR A 522 -4.41 1.67 -0.60
CA THR A 522 -4.64 0.29 -1.07
C THR A 522 -3.76 -0.11 -2.25
N LEU A 523 -3.07 0.84 -2.88
CA LEU A 523 -2.26 0.61 -4.09
C LEU A 523 -1.24 -0.53 -3.96
N PRO A 524 -0.47 -0.66 -2.86
CA PRO A 524 0.48 -1.76 -2.75
C PRO A 524 -0.20 -3.14 -2.85
N LEU A 525 -1.39 -3.30 -2.27
CA LEU A 525 -2.18 -4.54 -2.33
C LEU A 525 -2.78 -4.78 -3.71
N ILE A 526 -3.36 -3.74 -4.31
CA ILE A 526 -3.88 -3.79 -5.68
C ILE A 526 -2.78 -4.22 -6.65
N TYR A 527 -1.59 -3.67 -6.48
CA TYR A 527 -0.46 -3.87 -7.38
C TYR A 527 0.11 -5.29 -7.27
N ILE A 528 0.16 -5.89 -6.08
CA ILE A 528 0.62 -7.29 -5.92
C ILE A 528 -0.48 -8.33 -6.13
N ALA A 529 -1.76 -7.96 -6.14
CA ALA A 529 -2.89 -8.90 -6.14
C ALA A 529 -2.82 -10.00 -7.23
N PRO A 530 -2.61 -9.68 -8.53
CA PRO A 530 -2.46 -10.70 -9.57
C PRO A 530 -1.32 -11.68 -9.31
N ILE A 531 -0.22 -11.23 -8.70
CA ILE A 531 0.94 -12.06 -8.37
C ILE A 531 0.70 -12.90 -7.13
N LEU A 532 0.04 -12.33 -6.12
CA LEU A 532 -0.34 -13.04 -4.90
C LEU A 532 -1.26 -14.22 -5.25
N ILE A 533 -2.27 -13.97 -6.12
CA ILE A 533 -3.09 -15.04 -6.71
C ILE A 533 -2.20 -16.01 -7.49
N GLY A 534 -1.33 -15.53 -8.37
CA GLY A 534 -0.39 -16.38 -9.12
C GLY A 534 0.44 -17.31 -8.25
N TYR A 535 0.95 -16.86 -7.10
CA TYR A 535 1.70 -17.71 -6.17
C TYR A 535 0.84 -18.82 -5.59
N THR A 536 -0.42 -18.57 -5.26
CA THR A 536 -1.33 -19.64 -4.81
C THR A 536 -1.57 -20.69 -5.89
N LEU A 537 -1.65 -20.28 -7.16
CA LEU A 537 -1.78 -21.20 -8.29
C LEU A 537 -0.53 -22.08 -8.49
N CYS A 538 0.63 -21.64 -8.03
CA CYS A 538 1.86 -22.44 -8.09
C CYS A 538 2.01 -23.43 -6.92
N MET A 539 1.10 -23.42 -5.95
CA MET A 539 1.22 -24.27 -4.75
C MET A 539 0.73 -25.70 -4.99
N LYS A 540 1.35 -26.64 -4.26
CA LYS A 540 0.84 -28.02 -4.12
C LYS A 540 -0.04 -28.10 -2.89
N TYR A 541 -1.19 -28.73 -3.01
CA TYR A 541 -2.17 -28.91 -1.93
C TYR A 541 -2.01 -30.29 -1.29
N LYS A 542 -2.47 -30.44 -0.04
CA LYS A 542 -2.52 -31.75 0.62
C LYS A 542 -3.36 -32.69 -0.26
N SER A 543 -2.75 -33.74 -0.81
CA SER A 543 -3.53 -34.83 -1.40
C SER A 543 -4.28 -35.52 -0.26
N GLU A 544 -5.57 -35.77 -0.43
CA GLU A 544 -6.22 -36.81 0.37
C GLU A 544 -5.40 -38.09 0.18
N GLN A 545 -4.72 -38.52 1.24
CA GLN A 545 -4.24 -39.89 1.31
C GLN A 545 -5.49 -40.75 1.26
N LYS A 546 -5.73 -41.38 0.10
CA LYS A 546 -6.68 -42.48 0.01
C LYS A 546 -6.28 -43.59 0.96
#